data_AF-A0A382CEY0-F1
#
_entry.id   AF-A0A382CEY0-F1
#
_cell.length_a   1.000
_cell.length_b   1.000
_cell.length_c   1.000
_cell.angle_alpha   90.00
_cell.angle_beta   90.00
_cell.angle_gamma   90.00
#
_symmetry.space_group_name_H-M   'P 1'
#
loop_
_entity.id
_entity.type
_entity.pdbx_description
1 polymer ?
#
loop_
_entity_poly.entity_id
_entity_poly.type
_entity_poly.pdbx_seq_one_letter_code
_entity_poly.pdbx_strand_id
1 'polypeptide(L)'
;MLNKWTEVLVKAESKKDMTYAFNFKNQQGQMVWGSRVRPLPHATQFLAGCGLKKYKDYDFTADKTTGEYCYTFKDDEYATLFSLWFTKDSPQSQYSKHQQHTCPECGTIF
;
A
#
# COMPACT_ATOMS: atom_id res chain seq x y z
N MET A 1 12.60 -11.27 -22.29
CA MET A 1 12.36 -10.02 -21.54
C MET A 1 12.12 -10.43 -20.09
N LEU A 2 12.87 -9.90 -19.11
CA LEU A 2 12.48 -10.10 -17.71
C LEU A 2 11.07 -9.52 -17.58
N ASN A 3 10.12 -10.29 -17.03
CA ASN A 3 8.76 -9.82 -16.75
C ASN A 3 8.89 -8.50 -15.97
N LYS A 4 8.56 -7.37 -16.61
CA LYS A 4 8.60 -6.07 -15.95
C LYS A 4 7.39 -6.03 -15.03
N TRP A 5 7.63 -6.02 -13.74
CA TRP A 5 6.61 -5.69 -12.77
C TRP A 5 6.54 -4.17 -12.68
N THR A 6 5.34 -3.63 -12.54
CA THR A 6 5.11 -2.19 -12.42
C THR A 6 5.01 -1.80 -10.96
N GLU A 7 5.81 -0.81 -10.58
CA GLU A 7 5.97 -0.37 -9.20
C GLU A 7 5.10 0.84 -8.91
N VAL A 8 4.46 0.83 -7.75
CA VAL A 8 3.66 1.94 -7.21
C VAL A 8 4.19 2.28 -5.82
N LEU A 9 4.72 3.49 -5.68
CA LEU A 9 5.23 4.00 -4.41
C LEU A 9 4.14 4.77 -3.67
N VAL A 10 3.92 4.42 -2.41
CA VAL A 10 2.88 5.01 -1.57
C VAL A 10 3.37 5.22 -0.15
N LYS A 11 2.91 6.27 0.54
CA LYS A 11 3.35 6.61 1.89
C LYS A 11 2.44 6.01 2.96
N ALA A 12 3.03 5.41 3.98
CA ALA A 12 2.33 4.95 5.16
C ALA A 12 1.80 6.14 5.99
N GLU A 13 0.68 5.96 6.69
CA GLU A 13 0.23 6.89 7.74
C GLU A 13 1.23 6.98 8.90
N SER A 14 1.77 5.83 9.29
CA SER A 14 2.60 5.63 10.46
C SER A 14 3.70 4.65 10.14
N LYS A 15 4.94 5.04 10.48
CA LYS A 15 6.11 4.15 10.38
C LYS A 15 6.07 3.00 11.40
N LYS A 16 5.39 3.21 12.54
CA LYS A 16 5.36 2.24 13.65
C LYS A 16 4.65 0.95 13.26
N ASP A 17 3.66 1.05 12.38
CA ASP A 17 2.76 -0.05 12.05
C ASP A 17 3.17 -0.81 10.78
N MET A 18 4.29 -0.43 10.15
CA MET A 18 4.75 -1.04 8.89
C MET A 18 5.23 -2.48 9.04
N THR A 19 5.58 -2.91 10.26
CA THR A 19 6.00 -4.29 10.51
C THR A 19 5.47 -4.81 11.83
N TYR A 20 5.40 -6.13 11.96
CA TYR A 20 5.24 -6.81 13.24
C TYR A 20 6.37 -7.78 13.49
N ALA A 21 6.73 -7.92 14.77
CA ALA A 21 7.57 -9.00 15.23
C ALA A 21 6.72 -10.25 15.46
N PHE A 22 7.27 -11.42 15.17
CA PHE A 22 6.68 -12.72 15.48
C PHE A 22 7.79 -13.66 15.93
N ASN A 23 7.46 -14.63 16.77
CA ASN A 23 8.43 -15.65 17.18
C ASN A 23 8.18 -16.96 16.42
N PHE A 24 9.24 -17.72 16.17
CA PHE A 24 9.16 -19.03 15.54
C PHE A 24 10.32 -19.90 15.99
N LYS A 25 10.20 -21.22 15.84
CA LYS A 25 11.32 -22.14 16.08
C LYS A 25 12.19 -22.22 14.83
N ASN A 26 13.50 -22.01 14.97
CA ASN A 26 14.45 -22.27 13.90
C ASN A 26 14.63 -23.79 13.68
N GLN A 27 15.46 -24.18 12.70
CA GLN A 27 15.72 -25.60 12.38
C GLN A 27 16.35 -26.39 13.55
N GLN A 28 16.92 -25.69 14.54
CA GLN A 28 17.53 -26.27 15.73
C GLN A 28 16.56 -26.29 16.94
N GLY A 29 15.29 -25.92 16.73
CA GLY A 29 14.25 -25.90 17.76
C GLY A 29 14.28 -24.68 18.70
N GLN A 30 15.19 -23.73 18.48
CA GLN A 30 15.32 -22.53 19.31
C GLN A 30 14.27 -21.48 18.93
N MET A 31 13.67 -20.84 19.93
CA MET A 31 12.75 -19.72 19.71
C MET A 31 13.54 -18.48 19.29
N VAL A 32 13.23 -17.95 18.10
CA VAL A 32 13.84 -16.75 17.54
C VAL A 32 12.76 -15.74 17.13
N TRP A 33 13.13 -14.46 17.14
CA TRP A 33 12.26 -13.37 16.68
C TRP A 33 12.51 -13.07 15.20
N GLY A 34 11.44 -13.09 14.41
CA GLY A 34 11.38 -12.57 13.05
C GLY A 34 10.61 -11.26 12.98
N SER A 35 10.78 -10.54 11.87
CA SER A 35 10.00 -9.34 11.55
C SER A 35 9.38 -9.51 10.17
N ARG A 36 8.12 -9.11 10.00
CA ARG A 36 7.40 -9.14 8.73
C ARG A 36 6.76 -7.79 8.44
N VAL A 37 6.75 -7.43 7.16
CA VAL A 37 6.05 -6.23 6.66
C VAL A 37 4.54 -6.47 6.69
N ARG A 38 3.81 -5.51 7.25
CA ARG A 38 2.34 -5.46 7.17
C ARG A 38 1.93 -4.79 5.86
N PRO A 39 0.86 -5.22 5.20
CA PRO A 39 0.31 -4.42 4.10
C PRO A 39 -0.23 -3.08 4.64
N LEU A 40 -0.36 -2.09 3.77
CA LEU A 40 -1.19 -0.92 4.05
C LEU A 40 -2.60 -1.34 4.51
N PRO A 41 -3.21 -0.59 5.45
CA PRO A 41 -4.60 -0.79 5.81
C PRO A 41 -5.50 -0.85 4.57
N HIS A 42 -6.45 -1.78 4.56
CA HIS A 42 -7.42 -2.01 3.48
C HIS A 42 -6.86 -2.44 2.11
N ALA A 43 -5.55 -2.35 1.86
CA ALA A 43 -4.94 -2.72 0.59
C ALA A 43 -5.16 -4.20 0.25
N THR A 44 -5.07 -5.09 1.23
CA THR A 44 -5.34 -6.53 1.01
C THR A 44 -6.77 -6.82 0.59
N GLN A 45 -7.75 -6.12 1.17
CA GLN A 45 -9.16 -6.29 0.85
C GLN A 45 -9.44 -5.77 -0.56
N PHE A 46 -8.89 -4.61 -0.91
CA PHE A 46 -8.99 -4.04 -2.24
C PHE A 46 -8.38 -4.98 -3.30
N LEU A 47 -7.15 -5.45 -3.08
CA LEU A 47 -6.44 -6.34 -4.01
C LEU A 47 -7.13 -7.70 -4.16
N ALA A 48 -7.67 -8.24 -3.06
CA ALA A 48 -8.48 -9.46 -3.09
C ALA A 48 -9.80 -9.23 -3.85
N GLY A 49 -10.43 -8.06 -3.70
CA GLY A 49 -11.62 -7.67 -4.47
C GLY A 49 -11.35 -7.56 -5.98
N CYS A 50 -10.12 -7.23 -6.37
CA CYS A 50 -9.65 -7.26 -7.75
C CYS A 50 -9.27 -8.69 -8.23
N GLY A 51 -9.39 -9.72 -7.38
CA GLY A 51 -9.04 -11.09 -7.72
C GLY A 51 -7.54 -11.40 -7.72
N LEU A 52 -6.70 -10.49 -7.20
CA LEU A 52 -5.24 -10.60 -7.25
C LEU A 52 -4.69 -11.43 -6.09
N LYS A 53 -3.65 -12.23 -6.36
CA LYS A 53 -2.97 -13.07 -5.37
C LYS A 53 -1.54 -12.58 -5.11
N LYS A 54 -1.20 -12.45 -3.83
CA LYS A 54 0.17 -12.11 -3.41
C LYS A 54 1.17 -13.16 -3.91
N TYR A 55 2.36 -12.72 -4.32
CA TYR A 55 3.45 -13.52 -4.91
C TYR A 55 3.17 -14.09 -6.30
N LYS A 56 1.98 -13.86 -6.85
CA LYS A 56 1.61 -14.27 -8.20
C LYS A 56 1.33 -13.08 -9.10
N ASP A 57 0.45 -12.20 -8.62
CA ASP A 57 -0.08 -11.06 -9.37
C ASP A 57 0.43 -9.73 -8.80
N TYR A 58 0.75 -9.69 -7.50
CA TYR A 58 1.37 -8.55 -6.84
C TYR A 58 2.29 -8.96 -5.68
N ASP A 59 3.22 -8.10 -5.28
CA ASP A 59 3.94 -8.17 -4.00
C ASP A 59 4.12 -6.76 -3.41
N PHE A 60 4.66 -6.66 -2.19
CA PHE A 60 4.98 -5.37 -1.59
C PHE A 60 6.15 -5.45 -0.61
N THR A 61 6.93 -4.38 -0.60
CA THR A 61 7.98 -4.11 0.38
C THR A 61 7.75 -2.76 1.05
N ALA A 62 8.50 -2.49 2.11
CA ALA A 62 8.32 -1.30 2.92
C ALA A 62 9.68 -0.81 3.43
N ASP A 63 9.98 0.47 3.21
CA ASP A 63 11.12 1.14 3.80
C ASP A 63 10.66 1.92 5.05
N LYS A 64 11.07 1.44 6.22
CA LYS A 64 10.75 2.10 7.50
C LYS A 64 11.43 3.44 7.67
N THR A 65 12.57 3.65 7.00
CA THR A 65 13.36 4.88 7.09
C THR A 65 12.59 6.02 6.45
N THR A 66 12.08 5.80 5.23
CA THR A 66 11.29 6.79 4.48
C THR A 66 9.82 6.77 4.89
N GLY A 67 9.29 5.61 5.31
CA GLY A 67 7.86 5.40 5.55
C GLY A 67 7.09 5.06 4.27
N GLU A 68 7.78 4.58 3.24
CA GLU A 68 7.20 4.28 1.93
C GLU A 68 7.03 2.78 1.73
N TYR A 69 5.92 2.42 1.10
CA TYR A 69 5.70 1.10 0.53
C TYR A 69 5.97 1.13 -0.96
N CYS A 70 6.57 0.05 -1.47
CA CYS A 70 6.62 -0.24 -2.88
C CYS A 70 5.72 -1.45 -3.14
N TYR A 71 4.59 -1.21 -3.80
CA TYR A 71 3.74 -2.27 -4.32
C TYR A 71 4.14 -2.58 -5.75
N THR A 72 4.36 -3.85 -6.06
CA THR A 72 4.75 -4.29 -7.40
C THR A 72 3.65 -5.15 -7.98
N PHE A 73 3.30 -4.90 -9.24
CA PHE A 73 2.21 -5.57 -9.94
C PHE A 73 2.73 -6.22 -11.21
N LYS A 74 2.22 -7.42 -11.52
CA LYS A 74 2.55 -8.09 -12.77
C LYS A 74 1.88 -7.43 -13.98
N ASP A 75 0.75 -6.75 -13.76
CA ASP A 75 -0.07 -6.13 -14.78
C ASP A 75 -0.33 -4.65 -14.43
N ASP A 76 -0.03 -3.78 -15.40
CA ASP A 76 -0.01 -2.32 -15.28
C ASP A 76 -1.40 -1.73 -15.02
N GLU A 77 -2.46 -2.40 -15.45
CA GLU A 77 -3.84 -1.96 -15.22
C GLU A 77 -4.15 -1.96 -13.71
N TYR A 78 -3.69 -2.99 -13.00
CA TYR A 78 -3.87 -3.08 -11.55
C TYR A 78 -2.95 -2.14 -10.77
N ALA A 79 -1.75 -1.84 -11.28
CA ALA A 79 -0.91 -0.79 -10.73
C ALA A 79 -1.60 0.58 -10.80
N THR A 80 -2.22 0.87 -11.95
CA THR A 80 -3.00 2.10 -12.16
C THR A 80 -4.21 2.14 -11.24
N LEU A 81 -4.98 1.05 -11.16
CA LEU A 81 -6.16 0.96 -10.30
C LEU A 81 -5.80 1.10 -8.82
N PHE A 82 -4.71 0.46 -8.37
CA PHE A 82 -4.20 0.59 -7.02
C PHE A 82 -3.74 2.02 -6.71
N SER A 83 -3.07 2.68 -7.65
CA SER A 83 -2.66 4.08 -7.50
C SER A 83 -3.88 4.99 -7.32
N LEU A 84 -4.91 4.82 -8.15
CA LEU A 84 -6.16 5.58 -8.06
C LEU A 84 -6.89 5.35 -6.75
N TRP A 85 -7.01 4.08 -6.34
CA TRP A 85 -7.59 3.70 -5.05
C TRP A 85 -6.82 4.35 -3.90
N PHE A 86 -5.49 4.22 -3.90
CA PHE A 86 -4.67 4.84 -2.87
C PHE A 86 -4.82 6.37 -2.89
N THR A 87 -4.83 7.05 -4.02
CA THR A 87 -5.02 8.52 -4.05
C THR A 87 -6.37 8.92 -3.48
N LYS A 88 -7.45 8.23 -3.85
CA LYS A 88 -8.82 8.57 -3.43
C LYS A 88 -9.12 8.20 -1.98
N ASP A 89 -8.65 7.05 -1.54
CA ASP A 89 -8.94 6.50 -0.20
C ASP A 89 -7.75 6.65 0.74
N SER A 90 -6.67 7.30 0.32
CA SER A 90 -5.53 7.54 1.21
C SER A 90 -5.99 8.42 2.37
N PRO A 91 -5.50 8.12 3.57
CA PRO A 91 -5.71 8.97 4.73
C PRO A 91 -5.16 10.39 4.53
N GLN A 92 -4.13 10.57 3.71
CA GLN A 92 -3.67 11.91 3.29
C GLN A 92 -4.77 12.71 2.56
N SER A 93 -5.62 12.05 1.78
CA SER A 93 -6.80 12.69 1.16
C SER A 93 -7.95 12.90 2.16
N GLN A 94 -8.12 11.99 3.13
CA GLN A 94 -9.22 12.07 4.12
C GLN A 94 -8.97 13.10 5.24
N TYR A 95 -7.72 13.42 5.55
CA TYR A 95 -7.35 14.54 6.44
C TYR A 95 -7.41 15.91 5.74
N SER A 96 -7.57 15.95 4.40
CA SER A 96 -7.96 17.15 3.68
C SER A 96 -9.47 17.41 3.87
N LYS A 97 -9.87 17.80 5.09
CA LYS A 97 -11.24 18.23 5.39
C LYS A 97 -11.59 19.63 4.85
N HIS A 98 -10.81 20.14 3.90
CA HIS A 98 -11.12 21.35 3.14
C HIS A 98 -10.84 21.09 1.66
N GLN A 99 -11.55 20.15 1.05
CA GLN A 99 -11.75 20.24 -0.40
C GLN A 99 -12.67 21.44 -0.64
N GLN A 100 -12.05 22.60 -0.85
CA GLN A 100 -12.73 23.78 -1.36
C GLN A 100 -13.23 23.46 -2.76
N HIS A 101 -14.52 23.19 -2.89
CA HIS A 101 -15.14 22.99 -4.18
C HIS A 101 -15.40 24.36 -4.80
N THR A 102 -14.64 24.70 -5.83
CA THR A 102 -14.91 25.90 -6.64
C THR A 102 -15.89 25.55 -7.74
N CYS A 103 -17.08 26.15 -7.74
CA CYS A 103 -18.01 26.04 -8.85
C CYS A 103 -17.38 26.60 -10.13
N PRO A 104 -17.30 25.85 -11.24
CA PRO A 104 -16.70 26.33 -12.48
C PRO A 104 -17.54 27.40 -13.19
N GLU A 105 -18.83 27.53 -12.87
CA GLU A 105 -19.72 28.52 -13.48
C GLU A 105 -19.73 29.86 -12.74
N CYS A 106 -19.54 29.86 -11.42
CA CYS A 106 -19.67 31.08 -10.61
C CYS A 106 -18.49 31.35 -9.67
N GLY A 107 -17.46 30.49 -9.65
CA GLY A 107 -16.24 30.67 -8.85
C GLY A 107 -16.45 30.60 -7.34
N THR A 108 -17.64 30.25 -6.87
CA THR A 108 -17.95 30.18 -5.43
C THR A 108 -17.30 28.95 -4.82
N ILE A 109 -16.67 29.14 -3.65
CA ILE A 109 -15.93 28.12 -2.91
C ILE A 109 -16.77 27.63 -1.73
N PHE A 110 -16.97 26.33 -1.58
CA PHE A 110 -17.66 25.69 -0.44
C PHE A 110 -16.99 24.40 -0.01
#